data_AF-A0A6C0C3D3-F1
#
_entry.id   AF-A0A6C0C3D3-F1
#
_cell.length_a   1.000
_cell.length_b   1.000
_cell.length_c   1.000
_cell.angle_alpha   90.00
_cell.angle_beta   90.00
_cell.angle_gamma   90.00
#
_symmetry.space_group_name_H-M   'P 1'
#
loop_
_entity.id
_entity.type
_entity.pdbx_description
1 polymer ?
#
loop_
_entity_poly.entity_id
_entity_poly.type
_entity_poly.pdbx_seq_one_letter_code
_entity_poly.pdbx_strand_id
1 'polypeptide(L)'
;MNVTLVILGIVLIVLIYVIYQYITNVSQEISDYKNVTTSATSVTPEDLSSPNSTRYAHSIWVYVKKHSGECPFITFSDATGTAGTKLYLAANTPTLKYASVAASTAGESELIITDNFPIQKWVCLTISIDNQIVDVYMDGKLVKSAKYTHGTPSTWTLSSGSFDGYITKFKRWAEPLNPQKVYDIYMEGNGRSGILPAYGVDLSLFKDNIEQSKFTLF
;
A
#
# COMPACT_ATOMS: atom_id res chain seq x y z
N MET A 1 -39.71 20.28 23.28
CA MET A 1 -38.56 19.73 22.53
C MET A 1 -38.33 18.31 23.03
N ASN A 2 -38.50 17.29 22.18
CA ASN A 2 -38.34 15.90 22.61
C ASN A 2 -36.85 15.53 22.55
N VAL A 3 -36.16 15.65 23.69
CA VAL A 3 -34.71 15.41 23.80
C VAL A 3 -34.33 14.01 23.31
N THR A 4 -35.19 13.00 23.54
CA THR A 4 -35.02 11.63 23.02
C THR A 4 -34.98 11.59 21.49
N LEU A 5 -35.85 12.36 20.82
CA LEU A 5 -35.91 12.43 19.36
C LEU A 5 -34.68 13.16 18.77
N VAL A 6 -34.17 14.17 19.49
CA VAL A 6 -32.93 14.86 19.12
C VAL A 6 -31.71 13.93 19.25
N ILE A 7 -31.60 13.18 20.36
CA ILE A 7 -30.51 12.21 20.57
C ILE A 7 -30.56 11.10 19.52
N LEU A 8 -31.74 10.53 19.25
CA LEU A 8 -31.91 9.49 18.23
C LEU A 8 -31.51 9.98 16.83
N GLY A 9 -31.86 11.23 16.50
CA GLY A 9 -31.47 11.86 15.24
C GLY A 9 -29.96 12.01 15.10
N ILE A 10 -29.27 12.44 16.17
CA ILE A 10 -27.79 12.54 16.19
C ILE A 10 -27.15 11.16 16.01
N VAL A 11 -27.62 10.15 16.75
CA VAL A 11 -27.11 8.76 16.64
C VAL A 11 -27.29 8.22 15.21
N LEU A 12 -28.43 8.49 14.58
CA LEU A 12 -28.69 8.07 13.20
C LEU A 12 -27.73 8.73 12.21
N ILE A 13 -27.46 10.03 12.36
CA ILE A 13 -26.51 10.75 11.50
C ILE A 13 -25.09 10.20 11.68
N VAL A 14 -24.67 9.94 12.92
CA VAL A 14 -23.35 9.31 13.20
C VAL A 14 -23.28 7.91 12.58
N LEU A 15 -24.33 7.11 12.69
CA LEU A 15 -24.39 5.77 12.08
C LEU A 15 -24.29 5.86 10.55
N ILE A 16 -25.02 6.77 9.91
CA ILE A 16 -24.95 7.00 8.47
C ILE A 16 -23.53 7.43 8.05
N TYR A 17 -22.88 8.31 8.83
CA TYR A 17 -21.51 8.73 8.57
C TYR A 17 -20.51 7.56 8.68
N VAL A 18 -20.64 6.71 9.70
CA VAL A 18 -19.79 5.51 9.87
C VAL A 18 -20.00 4.52 8.72
N ILE A 19 -21.25 4.29 8.31
CA ILE A 19 -21.58 3.43 7.16
C ILE A 19 -21.03 4.03 5.86
N TYR A 20 -21.18 5.33 5.65
CA TYR A 20 -20.62 6.03 4.50
C TYR A 20 -19.10 5.84 4.41
N GLN A 21 -18.37 6.09 5.51
CA GLN A 21 -16.93 5.89 5.57
C GLN A 21 -16.51 4.43 5.29
N TYR A 22 -17.32 3.46 5.73
CA TYR A 22 -17.06 2.03 5.48
C TYR A 22 -17.26 1.63 4.02
N ILE A 23 -18.26 2.21 3.35
CA ILE A 23 -18.61 1.88 1.96
C ILE A 23 -17.72 2.62 0.95
N THR A 24 -17.26 3.85 1.23
CA THR A 24 -16.45 4.62 0.27
C THR A 24 -14.97 4.24 0.24
N ASN A 25 -14.42 3.71 1.34
CA ASN A 25 -12.99 3.39 1.46
C ASN A 25 -12.66 1.90 1.21
N VAL A 26 -13.37 1.23 0.30
CA VAL A 26 -13.14 -0.20 0.04
C VAL A 26 -11.90 -0.36 -0.84
N SER A 27 -10.80 -0.81 -0.23
CA SER A 27 -9.64 -1.29 -0.97
C SER A 27 -9.98 -2.61 -1.66
N GLN A 28 -9.52 -2.79 -2.89
CA GLN A 28 -9.42 -4.11 -3.51
C GLN A 28 -8.11 -4.77 -3.12
N GLU A 29 -8.16 -6.00 -2.61
CA GLU A 29 -6.96 -6.82 -2.40
C GLU A 29 -6.56 -7.50 -3.72
N ILE A 30 -5.30 -7.29 -4.11
CA ILE A 30 -4.70 -7.80 -5.36
C ILE A 30 -3.89 -9.06 -5.07
N SER A 31 -3.17 -9.09 -3.95
CA SER A 31 -2.36 -10.23 -3.53
C SER A 31 -2.12 -10.18 -2.03
N ASP A 32 -2.25 -11.32 -1.38
CA ASP A 32 -1.60 -11.53 -0.09
C ASP A 32 -0.11 -11.92 -0.30
N TYR A 33 0.53 -12.49 0.72
CA TYR A 33 1.93 -12.87 0.74
C TYR A 33 2.30 -13.80 -0.40
N LYS A 34 3.30 -13.38 -1.17
CA LYS A 34 3.81 -14.15 -2.30
C LYS A 34 5.29 -13.92 -2.49
N ASN A 35 5.99 -15.00 -2.84
CA ASN A 35 7.33 -14.93 -3.41
C ASN A 35 7.21 -14.59 -4.90
N VAL A 36 7.87 -13.51 -5.33
CA VAL A 36 7.79 -12.99 -6.71
C VAL A 36 9.08 -13.17 -7.50
N THR A 37 10.02 -14.00 -7.01
CA THR A 37 11.29 -14.27 -7.70
C THR A 37 11.09 -14.85 -9.10
N THR A 38 10.11 -15.75 -9.29
CA THR A 38 9.88 -16.42 -10.58
C THR A 38 8.63 -15.93 -11.30
N SER A 39 7.68 -15.32 -10.60
CA SER A 39 6.41 -14.90 -11.19
C SER A 39 5.80 -13.73 -10.44
N ALA A 40 5.47 -12.67 -11.18
CA ALA A 40 4.75 -11.52 -10.67
C ALA A 40 3.33 -11.90 -10.20
N THR A 41 2.72 -11.04 -9.39
CA THR A 41 1.26 -11.02 -9.25
C THR A 41 0.71 -9.93 -10.15
N SER A 42 -0.24 -10.28 -11.01
CA SER A 42 -0.91 -9.36 -11.92
C SER A 42 -2.41 -9.55 -11.89
N VAL A 43 -3.15 -8.45 -12.03
CA VAL A 43 -4.62 -8.42 -12.16
C VAL A 43 -4.98 -7.59 -13.39
N THR A 44 -5.82 -8.17 -14.24
CA THR A 44 -6.23 -7.57 -15.53
C THR A 44 -7.32 -6.51 -15.31
N PRO A 45 -7.54 -5.61 -16.29
CA PRO A 45 -8.51 -4.51 -16.15
C PRO A 45 -9.92 -4.99 -15.79
N GLU A 46 -10.34 -6.15 -16.29
CA GLU A 46 -11.69 -6.71 -16.10
C GLU A 46 -11.97 -7.05 -14.64
N ASP A 47 -10.91 -7.43 -13.90
CA ASP A 47 -10.98 -7.78 -12.48
C ASP A 47 -10.65 -6.58 -11.58
N LEU A 48 -10.24 -5.43 -12.12
CA LEU A 48 -9.95 -4.23 -11.35
C LEU A 48 -11.21 -3.40 -11.10
N SER A 49 -11.37 -2.94 -9.87
CA SER A 49 -12.43 -1.97 -9.50
C SER A 49 -12.19 -0.62 -10.19
N SER A 50 -13.15 -0.08 -10.94
CA SER A 50 -12.98 1.21 -11.64
C SER A 50 -11.64 1.31 -12.42
N PRO A 51 -11.39 0.41 -13.38
CA PRO A 51 -10.09 0.27 -14.04
C PRO A 51 -9.70 1.52 -14.83
N ASN A 52 -10.68 2.33 -15.20
CA ASN A 52 -10.50 3.52 -16.03
C ASN A 52 -10.31 4.82 -15.23
N SER A 53 -10.24 4.74 -13.91
CA SER A 53 -10.09 5.92 -13.06
C SER A 53 -8.72 6.56 -13.26
N THR A 54 -8.68 7.88 -13.50
CA THR A 54 -7.44 8.67 -13.49
C THR A 54 -6.98 9.05 -12.08
N ARG A 55 -7.77 8.68 -11.08
CA ARG A 55 -7.52 8.90 -9.66
C ARG A 55 -7.53 7.56 -8.95
N TYR A 56 -6.40 7.16 -8.39
CA TYR A 56 -6.26 5.83 -7.79
C TYR A 56 -5.07 5.79 -6.86
N ALA A 57 -5.02 4.76 -6.01
CA ALA A 57 -3.86 4.49 -5.19
C ALA A 57 -3.52 3.00 -5.18
N HIS A 58 -2.25 2.71 -4.95
CA HIS A 58 -1.75 1.35 -4.76
C HIS A 58 -0.88 1.31 -3.52
N SER A 59 -1.00 0.25 -2.72
CA SER A 59 -0.14 0.02 -1.56
C SER A 59 0.35 -1.40 -1.56
N ILE A 60 1.61 -1.61 -1.21
CA ILE A 60 2.24 -2.92 -1.17
C ILE A 60 3.33 -2.94 -0.11
N TRP A 61 3.46 -4.06 0.58
CA TRP A 61 4.65 -4.34 1.39
C TRP A 61 5.63 -5.15 0.57
N VAL A 62 6.87 -4.69 0.49
CA VAL A 62 7.94 -5.35 -0.27
C VAL A 62 9.09 -5.74 0.64
N TYR A 63 9.67 -6.90 0.39
CA TYR A 63 10.92 -7.36 0.99
C TYR A 63 11.86 -7.77 -0.14
N VAL A 64 12.90 -6.97 -0.39
CA VAL A 64 13.93 -7.31 -1.37
C VAL A 64 14.98 -8.17 -0.68
N LYS A 65 15.05 -9.46 -1.07
CA LYS A 65 16.03 -10.41 -0.52
C LYS A 65 17.42 -10.18 -1.10
N LYS A 66 17.48 -10.00 -2.42
CA LYS A 66 18.69 -9.69 -3.16
C LYS A 66 18.38 -8.63 -4.21
N HIS A 67 19.17 -7.57 -4.21
CA HIS A 67 19.09 -6.56 -5.26
C HIS A 67 19.94 -7.02 -6.45
N SER A 68 19.27 -7.34 -7.55
CA SER A 68 19.93 -7.72 -8.81
C SER A 68 19.09 -7.25 -9.98
N GLY A 69 19.67 -6.37 -10.80
CA GLY A 69 18.91 -5.75 -11.88
C GLY A 69 17.79 -4.87 -11.34
N GLU A 70 16.92 -4.45 -12.25
CA GLU A 70 15.77 -3.62 -11.88
C GLU A 70 14.75 -4.45 -11.09
N CYS A 71 14.24 -3.91 -9.97
CA CYS A 71 13.18 -4.56 -9.19
C CYS A 71 11.89 -3.75 -9.31
N PRO A 72 10.98 -4.11 -10.24
CA PRO A 72 9.64 -3.52 -10.26
C PRO A 72 8.88 -3.89 -8.97
N PHE A 73 8.13 -2.93 -8.42
CA PHE A 73 7.28 -3.15 -7.23
C PHE A 73 5.80 -2.92 -7.52
N ILE A 74 5.48 -1.90 -8.30
CA ILE A 74 4.13 -1.61 -8.75
C ILE A 74 4.23 -1.11 -10.19
N THR A 75 3.60 -1.82 -11.11
CA THR A 75 3.55 -1.46 -12.53
C THR A 75 2.10 -1.46 -12.98
N PHE A 76 1.68 -0.40 -13.66
CA PHE A 76 0.37 -0.30 -14.29
C PHE A 76 0.60 0.01 -15.76
N SER A 77 0.37 -0.97 -16.63
CA SER A 77 0.80 -0.95 -18.03
C SER A 77 -0.25 -1.56 -18.95
N ASP A 78 -0.27 -1.14 -20.20
CA ASP A 78 -1.13 -1.79 -21.21
C ASP A 78 -0.64 -3.20 -21.59
N ALA A 79 -1.43 -3.87 -22.43
CA ALA A 79 -1.12 -5.21 -22.95
C ALA A 79 0.14 -5.27 -23.82
N THR A 80 0.64 -4.13 -24.31
CA THR A 80 1.90 -4.03 -25.09
C THR A 80 3.12 -3.81 -24.21
N GLY A 81 2.93 -3.65 -22.89
CA GLY A 81 4.00 -3.39 -21.92
C GLY A 81 4.34 -1.91 -21.78
N THR A 82 3.57 -1.00 -22.38
CA THR A 82 3.77 0.44 -22.23
C THR A 82 3.32 0.85 -20.82
N ALA A 83 4.30 1.18 -19.96
CA ALA A 83 4.09 1.42 -18.54
C ALA A 83 3.47 2.79 -18.25
N GLY A 84 2.15 2.83 -18.13
CA GLY A 84 1.43 3.99 -17.63
C GLY A 84 2.03 4.62 -16.39
N THR A 85 2.27 3.80 -15.36
CA THR A 85 3.03 4.18 -14.16
C THR A 85 3.88 3.01 -13.68
N LYS A 86 5.06 3.29 -13.14
CA LYS A 86 6.02 2.30 -12.66
C LYS A 86 6.73 2.80 -11.41
N LEU A 87 6.64 2.06 -10.31
CA LEU A 87 7.45 2.24 -9.11
C LEU A 87 8.43 1.06 -9.00
N TYR A 88 9.72 1.34 -8.98
CA TYR A 88 10.75 0.31 -9.08
C TYR A 88 12.07 0.74 -8.43
N LEU A 89 12.87 -0.24 -8.04
CA LEU A 89 14.26 -0.05 -7.65
C LEU A 89 15.15 -0.08 -8.89
N ALA A 90 16.03 0.91 -9.03
CA ALA A 90 16.98 1.00 -10.13
C ALA A 90 17.94 -0.21 -10.16
N ALA A 91 18.53 -0.51 -11.32
CA ALA A 91 19.25 -1.76 -11.51
C ALA A 91 20.56 -1.91 -10.72
N ASN A 92 21.29 -0.81 -10.55
CA ASN A 92 22.67 -0.81 -10.02
C ASN A 92 22.82 -0.13 -8.66
N THR A 93 21.80 0.62 -8.24
CA THR A 93 21.80 1.37 -6.99
C THR A 93 20.50 1.12 -6.24
N PRO A 94 20.48 1.19 -4.90
CA PRO A 94 19.25 1.11 -4.12
C PRO A 94 18.42 2.40 -4.25
N THR A 95 18.27 2.92 -5.47
CA THR A 95 17.52 4.14 -5.76
C THR A 95 16.10 3.77 -6.17
N LEU A 96 15.13 4.15 -5.34
CA LEU A 96 13.72 4.00 -5.66
C LEU A 96 13.30 5.11 -6.62
N LYS A 97 12.74 4.71 -7.76
CA LYS A 97 12.28 5.60 -8.81
C LYS A 97 10.82 5.37 -9.13
N TYR A 98 10.17 6.46 -9.52
CA TYR A 98 8.87 6.45 -10.13
C TYR A 98 8.99 6.90 -11.59
N ALA A 99 8.31 6.26 -12.52
CA ALA A 99 8.26 6.64 -13.93
C ALA A 99 6.82 6.59 -14.45
N SER A 100 6.54 7.39 -15.48
CA SER A 100 5.26 7.37 -16.18
C SER A 100 5.47 7.63 -17.67
N VAL A 101 4.72 6.94 -18.53
CA VAL A 101 4.86 7.06 -20.01
C VAL A 101 4.61 8.47 -20.54
N ALA A 102 3.86 9.30 -19.82
CA ALA A 102 3.62 10.68 -20.22
C ALA A 102 4.46 11.67 -19.41
N ALA A 103 5.53 11.25 -18.73
CA ALA A 103 6.36 12.11 -17.89
C ALA A 103 6.89 13.35 -18.66
N SER A 104 6.24 14.49 -18.38
CA SER A 104 6.65 15.81 -18.88
C SER A 104 6.60 16.83 -17.75
N THR A 105 7.23 16.50 -16.63
CA THR A 105 7.69 17.56 -15.72
C THR A 105 8.99 18.07 -16.32
N ALA A 106 8.89 19.08 -17.18
CA ALA A 106 10.04 19.71 -17.83
C ALA A 106 10.99 18.76 -18.61
N GLY A 107 10.47 17.64 -19.14
CA GLY A 107 11.25 16.70 -19.97
C GLY A 107 11.94 15.56 -19.22
N GLU A 108 11.73 15.41 -17.91
CA GLU A 108 12.23 14.26 -17.15
C GLU A 108 11.25 13.10 -17.15
N SER A 109 11.72 11.90 -17.52
CA SER A 109 10.90 10.68 -17.60
C SER A 109 10.72 9.93 -16.28
N GLU A 110 11.54 10.26 -15.28
CA GLU A 110 11.68 9.54 -14.02
C GLU A 110 11.78 10.52 -12.85
N LEU A 111 11.15 10.18 -11.72
CA LEU A 111 11.25 10.87 -10.45
C LEU A 111 12.07 10.01 -9.49
N ILE A 112 13.15 10.57 -8.94
CA ILE A 112 13.90 9.93 -7.86
C ILE A 112 13.15 10.16 -6.54
N ILE A 113 12.72 9.07 -5.91
CA ILE A 113 12.00 9.10 -4.62
C ILE A 113 12.99 9.10 -3.47
N THR A 114 13.93 8.15 -3.48
CA THR A 114 15.04 8.06 -2.52
C THR A 114 16.21 7.33 -3.17
N ASP A 115 17.43 7.67 -2.78
CA ASP A 115 18.67 7.03 -3.20
C ASP A 115 19.15 5.94 -2.22
N ASN A 116 18.50 5.81 -1.07
CA ASN A 116 18.83 4.89 0.00
C ASN A 116 17.63 4.00 0.37
N PHE A 117 17.11 3.27 -0.62
CA PHE A 117 16.03 2.31 -0.40
C PHE A 117 16.51 1.16 0.48
N PRO A 118 15.82 0.84 1.58
CA PRO A 118 16.26 -0.23 2.44
C PRO A 118 16.00 -1.63 1.86
N ILE A 119 17.04 -2.46 1.81
CA ILE A 119 16.95 -3.87 1.40
C ILE A 119 16.95 -4.81 2.61
N GLN A 120 16.55 -6.07 2.41
CA GLN A 120 16.51 -7.12 3.45
C GLN A 120 15.63 -6.80 4.67
N LYS A 121 14.68 -5.87 4.52
CA LYS A 121 13.59 -5.65 5.46
C LYS A 121 12.30 -5.31 4.73
N TRP A 122 11.19 -5.43 5.44
CA TRP A 122 9.88 -5.03 4.93
C TRP A 122 9.79 -3.51 4.85
N VAL A 123 9.40 -3.01 3.68
CA VAL A 123 9.13 -1.59 3.42
C VAL A 123 7.71 -1.48 2.90
N CYS A 124 6.92 -0.58 3.48
CA CYS A 124 5.59 -0.26 2.98
C CYS A 124 5.70 0.84 1.93
N LEU A 125 5.22 0.58 0.73
CA LEU A 125 5.17 1.55 -0.36
C LEU A 125 3.74 1.85 -0.72
N THR A 126 3.41 3.13 -0.81
CA THR A 126 2.10 3.58 -1.28
C THR A 126 2.28 4.67 -2.33
N ILE A 127 1.61 4.50 -3.48
CA ILE A 127 1.47 5.53 -4.49
C ILE A 127 0.03 6.01 -4.50
N SER A 128 -0.17 7.32 -4.42
CA SER A 128 -1.46 7.98 -4.52
C SER A 128 -1.42 8.92 -5.70
N ILE A 129 -2.32 8.72 -6.66
CA ILE A 129 -2.37 9.50 -7.90
C ILE A 129 -3.69 10.23 -7.94
N ASP A 130 -3.62 11.56 -7.94
CA ASP A 130 -4.75 12.46 -8.17
C ASP A 130 -4.56 13.20 -9.49
N ASN A 131 -5.02 12.59 -10.58
CA ASN A 131 -4.92 13.08 -11.95
C ASN A 131 -3.49 13.33 -12.43
N GLN A 132 -2.90 14.48 -12.09
CA GLN A 132 -1.53 14.86 -12.47
C GLN A 132 -0.60 14.97 -11.27
N ILE A 133 -1.08 14.71 -10.06
CA ILE A 133 -0.26 14.75 -8.86
C ILE A 133 0.01 13.31 -8.44
N VAL A 134 1.28 12.98 -8.30
CA VAL A 134 1.73 11.71 -7.74
C VAL A 134 2.38 11.97 -6.39
N ASP A 135 1.81 11.35 -5.36
CA ASP A 135 2.37 11.30 -4.02
C ASP A 135 2.89 9.89 -3.77
N VAL A 136 4.18 9.80 -3.42
CA VAL A 136 4.84 8.54 -3.09
C VAL A 136 5.20 8.54 -1.62
N TYR A 137 4.67 7.54 -0.92
CA TYR A 137 4.87 7.33 0.49
C TYR A 137 5.73 6.09 0.72
N MET A 138 6.56 6.15 1.75
CA MET A 138 7.35 5.04 2.25
C MET A 138 7.16 4.97 3.77
N ASP A 139 6.85 3.78 4.27
CA ASP A 139 6.63 3.52 5.70
C ASP A 139 5.67 4.52 6.35
N GLY A 140 4.53 4.79 5.68
CA GLY A 140 3.48 5.68 6.17
C GLY A 140 3.79 7.18 6.06
N LYS A 141 4.93 7.59 5.52
CA LYS A 141 5.35 8.99 5.39
C LYS A 141 5.48 9.42 3.94
N LEU A 142 5.05 10.65 3.64
CA LEU A 142 5.23 11.24 2.31
C LEU A 142 6.72 11.48 2.07
N VAL A 143 7.28 10.88 1.02
CA VAL A 143 8.69 11.07 0.64
C VAL A 143 8.81 12.07 -0.50
N LYS A 144 7.93 11.97 -1.50
CA LYS A 144 7.95 12.85 -2.67
C LYS A 144 6.52 13.13 -3.13
N SER A 145 6.28 14.37 -3.52
CA SER A 145 5.09 14.81 -4.24
C SER A 145 5.55 15.55 -5.48
N ALA A 146 5.01 15.23 -6.64
CA ALA A 146 5.37 15.88 -7.89
C ALA A 146 4.19 15.89 -8.86
N LYS A 147 4.20 16.87 -9.76
CA LYS A 147 3.28 16.90 -10.89
C LYS A 147 3.83 16.02 -12.00
N TYR A 148 3.10 14.99 -12.42
CA TYR A 148 3.41 14.14 -13.57
C TYR A 148 2.16 13.96 -14.44
N THR A 149 2.34 13.92 -15.75
CA THR A 149 1.29 13.48 -16.66
C THR A 149 1.32 11.96 -16.75
N HIS A 150 0.15 11.34 -16.65
CA HIS A 150 -0.04 9.90 -16.74
C HIS A 150 -0.88 9.57 -17.97
N GLY A 151 -0.65 8.39 -18.56
CA GLY A 151 -1.60 7.89 -19.55
C GLY A 151 -2.94 7.58 -18.89
N THR A 152 -4.01 7.60 -19.68
CA THR A 152 -5.34 7.24 -19.19
C THR A 152 -5.43 5.72 -19.02
N PRO A 153 -5.75 5.21 -17.82
CA PRO A 153 -6.01 3.80 -17.65
C PRO A 153 -7.27 3.44 -18.42
N SER A 154 -7.21 2.49 -19.35
CA SER A 154 -8.43 1.94 -19.97
C SER A 154 -8.37 0.43 -20.18
N THR A 155 -7.15 -0.10 -20.35
CA THR A 155 -6.88 -1.51 -20.62
C THR A 155 -5.61 -1.97 -19.91
N TRP A 156 -5.28 -1.33 -18.78
CA TRP A 156 -4.01 -1.56 -18.10
C TRP A 156 -4.09 -2.64 -17.04
N THR A 157 -3.08 -3.49 -17.02
CA THR A 157 -2.87 -4.55 -16.04
C THR A 157 -2.05 -3.99 -14.88
N LEU A 158 -2.51 -4.21 -13.65
CA LEU A 158 -1.75 -3.90 -12.44
C LEU A 158 -0.87 -5.11 -12.09
N SER A 159 0.41 -4.89 -11.83
CA SER A 159 1.35 -5.97 -11.49
C SER A 159 2.38 -5.54 -10.46
N SER A 160 2.83 -6.49 -9.63
CA SER A 160 3.96 -6.30 -8.72
C SER A 160 5.32 -6.37 -9.43
N GLY A 161 5.35 -6.85 -10.68
CA GLY A 161 6.57 -7.30 -11.34
C GLY A 161 7.24 -8.50 -10.64
N SER A 162 8.37 -8.94 -11.18
CA SER A 162 9.19 -10.04 -10.64
C SER A 162 10.55 -9.52 -10.16
N PHE A 163 10.97 -9.90 -8.96
CA PHE A 163 12.27 -9.59 -8.37
C PHE A 163 12.60 -10.60 -7.27
N ASP A 164 13.88 -10.72 -6.87
CA ASP A 164 14.28 -11.65 -5.80
C ASP A 164 13.82 -11.15 -4.42
N GLY A 165 12.62 -11.59 -4.02
CA GLY A 165 11.98 -11.11 -2.82
C GLY A 165 10.52 -11.53 -2.65
N TYR A 166 9.87 -10.86 -1.71
CA TYR A 166 8.52 -11.15 -1.29
C TYR A 166 7.67 -9.89 -1.31
N ILE A 167 6.38 -10.07 -1.56
CA ILE A 167 5.36 -9.03 -1.40
C ILE A 167 4.28 -9.51 -0.44
N THR A 168 3.51 -8.60 0.15
CA THR A 168 2.26 -8.90 0.86
C THR A 168 1.34 -7.69 0.90
N LYS A 169 0.05 -7.91 1.17
CA LYS A 169 -1.00 -6.89 1.25
C LYS A 169 -0.95 -5.92 0.06
N PHE A 170 -0.80 -6.44 -1.15
CA PHE A 170 -0.89 -5.62 -2.35
C PHE A 170 -2.36 -5.24 -2.53
N LYS A 171 -2.66 -3.94 -2.40
CA LYS A 171 -4.01 -3.39 -2.41
C LYS A 171 -4.10 -2.23 -3.39
N ARG A 172 -5.31 -2.00 -3.91
CA ARG A 172 -5.66 -0.91 -4.80
C ARG A 172 -6.90 -0.16 -4.30
N TRP A 173 -6.93 1.15 -4.50
CA TRP A 173 -8.09 2.01 -4.29
C TRP A 173 -8.45 2.72 -5.59
N ALA A 174 -9.75 2.90 -5.83
CA ALA A 174 -10.28 3.66 -6.97
C ALA A 174 -10.29 5.19 -6.73
N GLU A 175 -9.62 5.64 -5.67
CA GLU A 175 -9.47 7.04 -5.30
C GLU A 175 -8.09 7.28 -4.69
N PRO A 176 -7.61 8.54 -4.65
CA PRO A 176 -6.36 8.89 -4.01
C PRO A 176 -6.47 8.75 -2.50
N LEU A 177 -5.38 8.34 -1.84
CA LEU A 177 -5.29 8.26 -0.40
C LEU A 177 -4.74 9.55 0.20
N ASN A 178 -5.29 9.95 1.35
CA ASN A 178 -4.76 11.02 2.18
C ASN A 178 -3.66 10.50 3.14
N PRO A 179 -2.79 11.38 3.69
CA PRO A 179 -1.69 10.97 4.54
C PRO A 179 -2.09 10.16 5.77
N GLN A 180 -3.23 10.48 6.41
CA GLN A 180 -3.71 9.74 7.57
C GLN A 180 -4.02 8.29 7.20
N LYS A 181 -4.71 8.07 6.08
CA LYS A 181 -5.06 6.73 5.63
C LYS A 181 -3.83 5.91 5.24
N VAL A 182 -2.85 6.55 4.61
CA VAL A 182 -1.56 5.90 4.29
C VAL A 182 -0.82 5.50 5.57
N TYR A 183 -0.81 6.37 6.57
CA TYR A 183 -0.24 6.06 7.88
C TYR A 183 -0.97 4.89 8.55
N ASP A 184 -2.31 4.87 8.51
CA ASP A 184 -3.11 3.78 9.06
C ASP A 184 -2.78 2.44 8.38
N ILE A 185 -2.65 2.42 7.04
CA ILE A 185 -2.24 1.23 6.27
C ILE A 185 -0.86 0.73 6.68
N TYR A 186 0.08 1.64 6.92
CA TYR A 186 1.40 1.28 7.43
C TYR A 186 1.33 0.70 8.85
N MET A 187 0.52 1.30 9.73
CA MET A 187 0.32 0.85 11.10
C MET A 187 -0.42 -0.49 11.21
N GLU A 188 -1.25 -0.85 10.23
CA GLU A 188 -1.80 -2.22 10.09
C GLU A 188 -0.68 -3.29 9.93
N GLY A 189 0.53 -2.87 9.56
CA GLY A 189 1.70 -3.73 9.39
C GLY A 189 1.63 -4.64 8.17
N ASN A 190 2.70 -5.37 7.93
CA ASN A 190 2.81 -6.35 6.84
C ASN A 190 2.05 -7.67 7.11
N GLY A 191 1.52 -7.88 8.33
CA GLY A 191 0.88 -9.14 8.74
C GLY A 191 1.84 -10.33 8.88
N ARG A 192 3.16 -10.11 8.81
CA ARG A 192 4.22 -11.13 8.82
C ARG A 192 5.24 -10.93 9.93
N SER A 193 5.47 -9.70 10.35
CA SER A 193 6.00 -9.42 11.68
C SER A 193 4.90 -9.80 12.65
N GLY A 194 5.13 -10.89 13.40
CA GLY A 194 4.13 -11.51 14.27
C GLY A 194 3.36 -10.47 15.09
N ILE A 195 2.12 -10.80 15.41
CA ILE A 195 1.14 -9.99 16.14
C ILE A 195 1.57 -9.77 17.62
N LEU A 196 2.88 -9.73 17.91
CA LEU A 196 3.46 -9.96 19.24
C LEU A 196 4.50 -8.95 19.78
N PRO A 197 4.91 -7.83 19.15
CA PRO A 197 5.73 -6.88 19.89
C PRO A 197 4.93 -5.95 20.81
N ALA A 198 3.60 -5.86 20.66
CA ALA A 198 2.77 -4.90 21.40
C ALA A 198 1.90 -5.51 22.51
N TYR A 199 1.77 -6.83 22.57
CA TYR A 199 0.91 -7.53 23.53
C TYR A 199 1.69 -8.68 24.16
N GLY A 200 1.88 -8.60 25.47
CA GLY A 200 2.43 -9.69 26.26
C GLY A 200 1.32 -10.47 26.97
N VAL A 201 1.44 -11.80 27.01
CA VAL A 201 0.53 -12.66 27.77
C VAL A 201 1.32 -13.36 28.88
N ASP A 202 0.93 -13.05 30.11
CA ASP A 202 1.44 -13.70 31.32
C ASP A 202 0.44 -14.75 31.80
N LEU A 203 0.87 -16.00 31.88
CA LEU A 203 0.13 -17.07 32.53
C LEU A 203 0.71 -17.28 33.94
N SER A 204 -0.09 -16.99 34.96
CA SER A 204 0.34 -17.12 36.36
C SER A 204 -0.47 -18.21 37.06
N LEU A 205 0.23 -19.17 37.66
CA LEU A 205 -0.36 -20.27 38.42
C LEU A 205 -0.28 -19.95 39.91
N PHE A 206 -1.43 -19.94 40.58
CA PHE A 206 -1.53 -19.69 42.02
C PHE A 206 -1.92 -20.97 42.77
N LYS A 207 -1.37 -21.13 43.98
CA LYS A 207 -1.85 -22.07 44.99
C LYS A 207 -2.06 -21.29 46.27
N ASP A 208 -3.26 -21.36 46.85
CA ASP A 208 -3.62 -20.64 48.09
C ASP A 208 -3.34 -19.13 48.02
N ASN A 209 -3.66 -18.49 46.88
CA ASN A 209 -3.35 -17.08 46.59
C ASN A 209 -1.85 -16.70 46.56
N ILE A 210 -0.95 -17.69 46.57
CA ILE A 210 0.50 -17.47 46.42
C ILE A 210 0.92 -17.90 45.01
N GLU A 211 1.51 -16.97 44.25
CA GLU A 211 2.03 -17.23 42.90
C GLU A 211 3.12 -18.31 42.95
N GLN A 212 2.91 -19.41 42.23
CA GLN A 212 3.83 -20.55 42.19
C GLN A 212 4.74 -20.48 40.97
N SER A 213 4.19 -20.08 39.83
CA SER A 213 4.92 -19.97 38.57
C SER A 213 4.29 -18.91 37.68
N LYS A 214 5.13 -18.14 37.01
CA LYS A 214 4.74 -17.17 35.98
C LYS A 214 5.47 -17.49 34.68
N PHE A 215 4.72 -17.62 33.60
CA PHE A 215 5.25 -17.84 32.26
C PHE A 215 4.80 -16.71 31.34
N THR A 216 5.76 -16.00 30.76
CA THR A 216 5.53 -15.01 29.72
C THR A 216 5.64 -15.70 28.37
N LEU A 217 4.56 -15.74 27.60
CA LEU A 217 4.54 -16.46 26.31
C LEU A 217 5.17 -15.67 25.16
N PHE A 218 5.18 -14.32 25.24
CA PHE A 218 5.81 -13.39 24.31
C PHE A 218 5.75 -11.97 24.88
#